data_AF-D4KC83-F1
#
_entry.id   AF-D4KC83-F1
#
_cell.length_a   1.000
_cell.length_b   1.000
_cell.length_c   1.000
_cell.angle_alpha   90.00
_cell.angle_beta   90.00
_cell.angle_gamma   90.00
#
_symmetry.space_group_name_H-M   'P 1'
#
loop_
_entity.id
_entity.type
_entity.pdbx_description
1 polymer ?
#
loop_
_entity_poly.entity_id
_entity_poly.type
_entity_poly.pdbx_seq_one_letter_code
_entity_poly.pdbx_strand_id
1 'polypeptide(L)'
;MYTSETVKQVTDWMINSISDWMVESGTRSTTEGNWIIYIYEITRKFNVTKNWVTAFRDEIVDALYKHEAVADVLYDFSPDGTVEDFDIDFYLSFCQNLSDEN
;
A
#
# COMPACT_ATOMS: atom_id res chain seq x y z
N MET A 1 -10.93 -20.62 19.31
CA MET A 1 -10.85 -20.95 17.87
C MET A 1 -11.68 -19.89 17.16
N TYR A 2 -11.07 -19.06 16.32
CA TYR A 2 -11.80 -17.99 15.62
C TYR A 2 -12.65 -18.57 14.49
N THR A 3 -13.77 -17.93 14.15
CA THR A 3 -14.59 -18.33 13.00
C THR A 3 -13.92 -17.86 11.70
N SER A 4 -14.21 -18.53 10.58
CA SER A 4 -13.73 -18.10 9.25
C SER A 4 -14.19 -16.68 8.90
N GLU A 5 -15.38 -16.29 9.35
CA GLU A 5 -15.93 -14.96 9.16
C GLU A 5 -15.16 -13.89 9.93
N THR A 6 -14.83 -14.13 11.21
CA THR A 6 -14.01 -13.19 11.99
C THR A 6 -12.61 -13.05 11.40
N VAL A 7 -12.01 -14.15 10.92
CA VAL A 7 -10.71 -14.10 10.25
C VAL A 7 -10.79 -13.24 8.99
N LYS A 8 -11.81 -13.45 8.14
CA LYS A 8 -12.00 -12.66 6.93
C LYS A 8 -12.17 -11.17 7.23
N GLN A 9 -13.02 -10.82 8.20
CA GLN A 9 -13.25 -9.42 8.58
C GLN A 9 -11.97 -8.73 9.06
N VAL A 10 -11.16 -9.41 9.86
CA VAL A 10 -9.87 -8.86 10.35
C VAL A 10 -8.87 -8.72 9.20
N THR A 11 -8.81 -9.69 8.30
CA THR A 11 -7.96 -9.61 7.10
C THR A 11 -8.36 -8.46 6.20
N ASP A 12 -9.64 -8.33 5.86
CA ASP A 12 -10.16 -7.23 5.03
C ASP A 12 -9.88 -5.86 5.67
N TRP A 13 -10.06 -5.75 7.00
CA TRP A 13 -9.72 -4.53 7.73
C TRP A 13 -8.23 -4.20 7.65
N MET A 14 -7.36 -5.20 7.78
CA MET A 14 -5.91 -4.99 7.69
C MET A 14 -5.49 -4.55 6.28
N ILE A 15 -6.04 -5.17 5.24
CA ILE A 15 -5.78 -4.81 3.85
C ILE A 15 -6.16 -3.35 3.58
N ASN A 16 -7.37 -2.94 3.96
CA ASN A 16 -7.81 -1.56 3.80
C ASN A 16 -6.96 -0.57 4.61
N SER A 17 -6.57 -0.95 5.84
CA SER A 17 -5.71 -0.09 6.67
C SER A 17 -4.32 0.11 6.07
N ILE A 18 -3.77 -0.92 5.42
CA ILE A 18 -2.51 -0.85 4.69
C ILE A 18 -2.67 0.04 3.45
N SER A 19 -3.69 -0.18 2.62
CA SER A 19 -3.91 0.61 1.41
C SER A 19 -4.15 2.09 1.71
N ASP A 20 -4.99 2.40 2.70
CA ASP A 20 -5.26 3.77 3.15
C ASP A 20 -3.96 4.49 3.54
N TRP A 21 -3.11 3.80 4.31
CA TRP A 21 -1.82 4.36 4.73
C TRP A 21 -0.85 4.53 3.56
N MET A 22 -0.80 3.58 2.63
CA MET A 22 0.07 3.66 1.46
C MET A 22 -0.28 4.88 0.61
N VAL A 23 -1.58 5.15 0.40
CA VAL A 23 -2.06 6.33 -0.33
C VAL A 23 -1.75 7.61 0.43
N GLU A 24 -2.05 7.68 1.74
CA GLU A 24 -1.73 8.87 2.55
C GLU A 24 -0.23 9.16 2.57
N SER A 25 0.59 8.12 2.72
CA SER A 25 2.05 8.25 2.76
C SER A 25 2.60 8.70 1.41
N GLY A 26 2.18 8.05 0.33
CA GLY A 26 2.69 8.34 -1.02
C GLY A 26 2.30 9.74 -1.49
N THR A 27 1.02 10.10 -1.43
CA THR A 27 0.52 11.41 -1.88
C THR A 27 1.13 12.59 -1.12
N ARG A 28 1.56 12.41 0.13
CA ARG A 28 2.29 13.45 0.90
C ARG A 28 3.78 13.49 0.66
N SER A 29 4.35 12.44 0.06
CA SER A 29 5.81 12.29 -0.06
C SER A 29 6.32 12.58 -1.47
N THR A 30 5.43 12.79 -2.45
CA THR A 30 5.80 13.03 -3.85
C THR A 30 5.12 14.28 -4.41
N THR A 31 5.85 15.00 -5.27
CA THR A 31 5.32 16.06 -6.16
C THR A 31 5.18 15.61 -7.60
N GLU A 32 5.78 14.46 -7.93
CA GLU A 32 5.84 13.94 -9.31
C GLU A 32 4.82 12.82 -9.55
N GLY A 33 4.04 12.48 -8.51
CA GLY A 33 2.98 11.49 -8.61
C GLY A 33 3.46 10.05 -8.37
N ASN A 34 4.75 9.79 -8.27
CA ASN A 34 5.27 8.44 -8.04
C ASN A 34 5.83 8.28 -6.62
N TRP A 35 5.59 7.13 -5.99
CA TRP A 35 6.19 6.78 -4.70
C TRP A 35 6.34 5.26 -4.51
N ILE A 36 7.54 4.84 -4.10
CA ILE A 36 7.86 3.45 -3.77
C ILE A 36 7.71 3.22 -2.26
N ILE A 37 6.97 2.17 -1.88
CA ILE A 37 6.79 1.72 -0.50
C ILE A 37 7.39 0.33 -0.34
N TYR A 38 8.46 0.24 0.44
CA TYR A 38 9.13 -1.04 0.68
C TYR A 38 8.36 -1.89 1.70
N ILE A 39 8.36 -3.22 1.52
CA ILE A 39 7.66 -4.13 2.42
C ILE A 39 8.14 -4.03 3.88
N TYR A 40 9.40 -3.65 4.12
CA TYR A 40 9.87 -3.47 5.50
C TYR A 40 9.12 -2.33 6.23
N GLU A 41 8.61 -1.34 5.50
CA GLU A 41 7.83 -0.24 6.07
C GLU A 41 6.44 -0.72 6.49
N ILE A 42 5.78 -1.50 5.63
CA ILE A 42 4.48 -2.13 5.92
C ILE A 42 4.59 -3.07 7.13
N THR A 43 5.57 -3.98 7.11
CA THR A 43 5.75 -4.96 8.18
C THR A 43 6.04 -4.31 9.54
N ARG A 44 6.85 -3.25 9.57
CA ARG A 44 7.10 -2.48 10.80
C ARG A 44 5.87 -1.73 11.29
N LYS A 45 5.10 -1.12 10.40
CA LYS A 45 3.95 -0.29 10.78
C LYS A 45 2.76 -1.12 11.24
N PHE A 46 2.44 -2.20 10.55
CA PHE A 46 1.24 -3.01 10.79
C PHE A 46 1.50 -4.30 11.56
N ASN A 47 2.77 -4.58 11.88
CA ASN A 47 3.18 -5.80 12.57
C ASN A 47 2.71 -7.08 11.84
N VAL A 48 2.81 -7.05 10.50
CA VAL A 48 2.56 -8.20 9.61
C VAL A 48 3.90 -8.76 9.10
N THR A 49 3.89 -9.98 8.57
CA THR A 49 5.09 -10.58 7.98
C THR A 49 5.17 -10.31 6.47
N LYS A 50 6.36 -10.40 5.88
CA LYS A 50 6.53 -10.33 4.42
C LYS A 50 5.66 -11.35 3.68
N ASN A 51 5.59 -12.58 4.21
CA ASN A 51 4.78 -13.65 3.65
C ASN A 51 3.29 -13.34 3.68
N TRP A 52 2.82 -12.67 4.75
CA TRP A 52 1.43 -12.23 4.82
C TRP A 52 1.13 -11.20 3.73
N VAL A 53 1.99 -10.18 3.58
CA VAL A 53 1.81 -9.16 2.53
C VAL A 53 1.88 -9.79 1.13
N THR A 54 2.80 -10.73 0.92
CA THR A 54 2.92 -11.47 -0.34
C THR A 54 1.68 -12.30 -0.64
N ALA A 55 1.12 -12.97 0.38
CA ALA A 55 -0.07 -13.81 0.22
C ALA A 55 -1.34 -13.00 -0.11
N PHE A 56 -1.41 -11.74 0.34
CA PHE A 56 -2.54 -10.84 0.09
C PHE A 56 -2.20 -9.70 -0.86
N ARG A 57 -1.15 -9.84 -1.69
CA ARG A 57 -0.66 -8.73 -2.53
C ARG A 57 -1.73 -8.28 -3.52
N ASP A 58 -2.46 -9.22 -4.11
CA ASP A 58 -3.46 -8.93 -5.15
C ASP A 58 -4.64 -8.18 -4.52
N GLU A 59 -5.07 -8.57 -3.33
CA GLU A 59 -6.13 -7.88 -2.59
C GLU A 59 -5.71 -6.50 -2.09
N ILE A 60 -4.43 -6.30 -1.75
CA ILE A 60 -3.86 -4.98 -1.44
C ILE A 60 -3.86 -4.09 -2.69
N VAL A 61 -3.45 -4.62 -3.84
CA VAL A 61 -3.49 -3.89 -5.13
C VAL A 61 -4.93 -3.54 -5.51
N ASP A 62 -5.87 -4.48 -5.38
CA ASP A 62 -7.30 -4.23 -5.60
C ASP A 62 -7.87 -3.17 -4.64
N ALA A 63 -7.37 -3.11 -3.40
CA ALA A 63 -7.75 -2.08 -2.44
C ALA A 63 -7.16 -0.71 -2.84
N LEU A 64 -5.91 -0.66 -3.28
CA LEU A 64 -5.27 0.56 -3.78
C LEU A 64 -6.03 1.16 -4.97
N TYR A 65 -6.42 0.36 -5.95
CA TYR A 65 -7.19 0.85 -7.11
C TYR A 65 -8.60 1.36 -6.78
N LYS A 66 -9.11 1.13 -5.56
CA LYS A 66 -10.38 1.75 -5.13
C LYS A 66 -10.21 3.19 -4.65
N HIS A 67 -8.97 3.64 -4.42
CA HIS A 67 -8.68 5.02 -4.09
C HIS A 67 -8.64 5.88 -5.35
N GLU A 68 -9.44 6.95 -5.37
CA GLU A 68 -9.48 7.90 -6.51
C GLU A 68 -8.13 8.57 -6.79
N ALA A 69 -7.21 8.57 -5.81
CA ALA A 69 -5.88 9.12 -5.96
C ALA A 69 -4.92 8.23 -6.77
N VAL A 70 -5.16 6.91 -6.83
CA VAL A 70 -4.24 5.94 -7.43
C VAL A 70 -4.49 5.84 -8.93
N ALA A 71 -3.43 6.02 -9.71
CA ALA A 71 -3.44 5.92 -11.17
C ALA A 71 -2.91 4.55 -11.64
N ASP A 72 -1.81 4.06 -11.05
CA ASP A 72 -1.25 2.74 -11.35
C ASP A 72 -0.51 2.15 -10.14
N VAL A 73 -0.35 0.83 -10.13
CA VAL A 73 0.38 0.09 -9.08
C VAL A 73 1.22 -1.01 -9.72
N LEU A 74 2.52 -0.92 -9.54
CA LEU A 74 3.49 -1.97 -9.84
C LEU A 74 4.05 -2.53 -8.53
N TYR A 75 4.67 -3.70 -8.61
CA TYR A 75 5.40 -4.30 -7.48
C TYR A 75 6.48 -5.23 -8.00
N ASP A 76 7.58 -5.27 -7.28
CA ASP A 76 8.70 -6.16 -7.55
C ASP A 76 8.78 -7.30 -6.53
N PHE A 77 9.55 -8.33 -6.88
CA PHE A 77 9.81 -9.48 -6.02
C PHE A 77 11.28 -9.56 -5.62
N SER A 78 11.51 -9.81 -4.34
CA SER A 78 12.81 -10.18 -3.83
C SER A 78 13.20 -11.60 -4.29
N PRO A 79 14.51 -11.96 -4.27
CA PRO A 79 14.98 -13.29 -4.67
C PRO A 79 14.39 -14.47 -3.90
N ASP A 80 13.83 -14.21 -2.70
CA ASP A 80 13.15 -15.22 -1.87
C ASP A 80 11.68 -15.46 -2.27
N GLY A 81 11.20 -14.78 -3.32
CA GLY A 81 9.83 -14.89 -3.83
C GLY A 81 8.81 -14.08 -3.05
N THR A 82 9.22 -13.26 -2.08
CA THR A 82 8.35 -12.31 -1.40
C THR A 82 8.29 -10.99 -2.16
N VAL A 83 7.17 -10.27 -2.04
CA VAL A 83 7.08 -8.90 -2.57
C VAL A 83 8.16 -8.04 -1.90
N GLU A 84 8.86 -7.22 -2.68
CA GLU A 84 9.93 -6.33 -2.21
C GLU A 84 9.41 -4.94 -1.87
N ASP A 85 8.56 -4.41 -2.74
CA ASP A 85 7.97 -3.10 -2.67
C ASP A 85 6.71 -2.99 -3.53
N PHE A 86 5.98 -1.90 -3.33
CA PHE A 86 4.94 -1.42 -4.23
C PHE A 86 5.37 -0.08 -4.78
N ASP A 87 5.36 0.06 -6.10
CA ASP A 87 5.60 1.30 -6.81
C ASP A 87 4.24 1.87 -7.25
N ILE A 88 3.83 2.99 -6.66
CA ILE A 88 2.49 3.55 -6.82
C ILE A 88 2.55 4.88 -7.54
N ASP A 89 1.83 4.95 -8.64
CA ASP A 89 1.53 6.19 -9.33
C ASP A 89 0.20 6.78 -8.85
N PHE A 90 0.22 8.07 -8.57
CA PHE A 90 -0.89 8.88 -8.11
C PHE A 90 -1.21 9.99 -9.10
N TYR A 91 -2.49 10.34 -9.22
CA TYR A 91 -2.89 11.56 -9.91
C TYR A 91 -2.38 12.79 -9.14
N LEU A 92 -1.66 13.68 -9.84
CA LEU A 92 -1.02 14.87 -9.25
C LEU A 92 -1.99 15.78 -8.47
N SER A 93 -3.27 15.78 -8.79
CA SER A 93 -4.30 16.55 -8.07
C SER A 93 -4.47 16.12 -6.61
N PHE A 94 -4.02 14.91 -6.24
CA PHE A 94 -4.07 14.38 -4.88
C PHE A 94 -2.72 14.45 -4.17
N CYS A 95 -1.64 14.73 -4.89
CA CYS A 95 -0.32 14.90 -4.31
C CYS A 95 -0.21 16.27 -3.64
N GLN A 96 0.55 16.36 -2.57
CA GLN A 96 0.91 17.67 -2.04
C GLN A 96 1.72 18.41 -3.09
N ASN A 97 1.14 19.48 -3.62
CA ASN A 97 1.92 20.51 -4.29
C ASN A 97 2.86 21.10 -3.24
N LEU A 98 4.11 20.62 -3.17
CA LEU A 98 5.16 21.29 -2.38
C LEU A 98 5.51 22.68 -2.99
N SER A 99 4.82 23.11 -4.04
CA SER A 99 4.80 24.51 -4.48
C SER A 99 3.91 25.34 -3.56
N ASP A 100 4.53 25.86 -2.50
CA ASP A 100 4.44 27.25 -2.01
C ASP A 100 4.67 27.29 -0.50
N GLU A 101 5.88 26.89 -0.05
CA GLU A 101 6.44 27.48 1.16
C GLU A 101 7.05 28.83 0.79
N ASN A 102 6.40 29.90 1.28
CA ASN A 102 6.77 31.31 1.21
C ASN A 102 8.20 31.62 1.68
#